data_AF-E1K0L6-F1
#
_entry.id   AF-E1K0L6-F1
#
_cell.length_a   1.000
_cell.length_b   1.000
_cell.length_c   1.000
_cell.angle_alpha   90.00
_cell.angle_beta   90.00
_cell.angle_gamma   90.00
#
_symmetry.space_group_name_H-M   'P 1'
#
loop_
_entity.id
_entity.type
_entity.pdbx_description
1 polymer ?
#
loop_
_entity_poly.entity_id
_entity_poly.type
_entity_poly.pdbx_seq_one_letter_code
_entity_poly.pdbx_strand_id
1 'polypeptide(L)'
;MKDAAVQRHEQPDRILDIHRPEHAARLSEAFARERNEVQAALAELGTMRYADRPSREETAFATMEPMPGHSLMDRAPREVLRLRAALFLISCHEHRRN
;
A
#
# COMPACT_ATOMS: atom_id res chain seq x y z
N MET A 1 5.24 -26.83 -48.12
CA MET A 1 6.44 -26.79 -47.25
C MET A 1 7.14 -25.48 -47.57
N LYS A 2 6.83 -24.38 -46.87
CA LYS A 2 7.44 -23.88 -45.62
C LYS A 2 8.96 -23.76 -45.73
N ASP A 3 9.42 -22.55 -46.05
CA ASP A 3 10.69 -21.99 -45.56
C ASP A 3 10.41 -20.57 -45.09
N ALA A 4 9.90 -20.47 -43.86
CA ALA A 4 9.81 -19.20 -43.17
C ALA A 4 11.22 -18.87 -42.67
N ALA A 5 11.86 -17.90 -43.31
CA ALA A 5 13.09 -17.31 -42.82
C ALA A 5 12.84 -16.78 -41.40
N VAL A 6 13.35 -17.49 -40.40
CA VAL A 6 13.34 -17.06 -39.01
C VAL A 6 14.29 -15.86 -38.94
N GLN A 7 13.72 -14.67 -39.05
CA GLN A 7 14.39 -13.43 -38.67
C GLN A 7 14.65 -13.52 -37.16
N ARG A 8 15.86 -13.98 -36.80
CA ARG A 8 16.38 -13.80 -35.44
C ARG A 8 16.56 -12.31 -35.26
N HIS A 9 15.62 -11.68 -34.57
CA HIS A 9 15.87 -10.39 -33.92
C HIS A 9 16.97 -10.61 -32.88
N GLU A 10 18.22 -10.43 -33.29
CA GLU A 10 19.32 -10.16 -32.40
C GLU A 10 19.00 -8.85 -31.68
N GLN A 11 18.50 -8.94 -30.45
CA GLN A 11 18.64 -7.84 -29.49
C GLN A 11 20.09 -7.90 -29.00
N PRO A 12 20.97 -6.96 -29.37
CA PRO A 12 22.26 -6.88 -28.72
C PRO A 12 22.02 -6.30 -27.32
N ASP A 13 22.72 -6.86 -26.33
CA ASP A 13 22.89 -6.35 -24.97
C ASP A 13 21.69 -6.44 -23.99
N ARG A 14 21.23 -7.67 -23.69
CA ARG A 14 20.35 -7.91 -22.52
C ARG A 14 20.92 -8.81 -21.42
N ILE A 15 22.08 -9.42 -21.62
CA ILE A 15 22.66 -10.33 -20.63
C ILE A 15 23.92 -9.70 -20.07
N LEU A 16 23.83 -9.22 -18.82
CA LEU A 16 24.98 -8.75 -18.05
C LEU A 16 25.79 -9.95 -17.57
N ASP A 17 26.95 -10.15 -18.19
CA ASP A 17 27.95 -11.15 -17.77
C ASP A 17 28.76 -10.68 -16.55
N ILE A 18 28.68 -11.43 -15.44
CA ILE A 18 29.37 -11.10 -14.18
C ILE A 18 30.90 -11.19 -14.26
N HIS A 19 31.44 -11.90 -15.25
CA HIS A 19 32.88 -12.04 -15.45
C HIS A 19 33.48 -10.83 -16.18
N ARG A 20 32.64 -9.95 -16.76
CA ARG A 20 33.08 -8.69 -17.35
C ARG A 20 33.06 -7.59 -16.30
N PRO A 21 34.19 -6.89 -16.05
CA PRO A 21 34.29 -5.91 -14.97
C PRO A 21 33.29 -4.75 -15.12
N GLU A 22 33.02 -4.30 -16.35
CA GLU A 22 32.06 -3.22 -16.62
C GLU A 22 30.62 -3.62 -16.29
N HIS A 23 30.24 -4.86 -16.58
CA HIS A 23 28.91 -5.39 -16.26
C HIS A 23 28.76 -5.65 -14.76
N ALA A 24 29.79 -6.18 -14.11
CA ALA A 24 29.82 -6.36 -12.66
C ALA A 24 29.69 -5.03 -11.91
N ALA A 25 30.33 -3.96 -12.42
CA ALA A 25 30.18 -2.60 -11.87
C ALA A 25 28.74 -2.10 -12.00
N ARG A 26 28.10 -2.26 -13.17
CA ARG A 26 26.69 -1.89 -13.40
C ARG A 26 25.73 -2.64 -12.48
N LEU A 27 25.94 -3.95 -12.29
CA LEU A 27 25.16 -4.76 -11.35
C LEU A 27 25.35 -4.28 -9.91
N SER A 28 26.60 -4.02 -9.50
CA SER A 28 26.92 -3.54 -8.16
C SER A 28 26.29 -2.19 -7.86
N GLU A 29 26.27 -1.28 -8.84
CA GLU A 29 25.61 0.02 -8.73
C GLU A 29 24.08 -0.13 -8.59
N ALA A 30 23.47 -1.01 -9.39
CA ALA A 30 22.04 -1.30 -9.30
C ALA A 30 21.66 -1.88 -7.92
N PHE A 31 22.41 -2.88 -7.44
CA PHE A 31 22.21 -3.45 -6.09
C PHE A 31 22.42 -2.43 -4.99
N ALA A 32 23.41 -1.54 -5.12
CA ALA A 32 23.65 -0.49 -4.14
C ALA A 32 22.46 0.48 -4.06
N ARG A 33 21.87 0.87 -5.21
CA ARG A 33 20.66 1.68 -5.25
C ARG A 33 19.47 0.99 -4.60
N GLU A 34 19.17 -0.24 -5.00
CA GLU A 34 18.06 -1.02 -4.45
C GLU A 34 18.21 -1.21 -2.93
N ARG A 35 19.42 -1.51 -2.45
CA ARG A 35 19.71 -1.62 -1.02
C ARG A 35 19.42 -0.30 -0.30
N ASN A 36 19.83 0.83 -0.87
CA ASN A 36 19.58 2.14 -0.26
C ASN A 36 18.08 2.48 -0.22
N GLU A 37 17.34 2.15 -1.27
CA GLU A 37 15.88 2.32 -1.32
C GLU A 37 15.18 1.48 -0.25
N VAL A 38 15.56 0.20 -0.13
CA VAL A 38 15.02 -0.69 0.90
C VAL A 38 15.38 -0.19 2.30
N GLN A 39 16.61 0.30 2.51
CA GLN A 39 17.02 0.89 3.79
C GLN A 39 16.21 2.15 4.14
N ALA A 40 15.91 3.00 3.15
CA ALA A 40 15.06 4.17 3.35
C ALA A 40 13.63 3.77 3.73
N ALA A 41 13.03 2.81 3.02
CA ALA A 41 11.71 2.29 3.33
C ALA A 41 11.66 1.62 4.72
N LEU A 42 12.69 0.88 5.10
CA LEU A 42 12.79 0.29 6.44
C LEU A 42 12.95 1.34 7.54
N ALA A 43 13.71 2.42 7.29
CA ALA A 43 13.83 3.52 8.23
C ALA A 43 12.48 4.22 8.42
N GLU A 44 11.74 4.46 7.34
CA GLU A 44 10.38 5.03 7.38
C GLU A 44 9.40 4.12 8.15
N LEU A 45 9.42 2.81 7.90
CA LEU A 45 8.61 1.86 8.67
C LEU A 45 9.00 1.83 10.16
N GLY A 46 10.29 2.04 10.45
CA GLY A 46 10.80 2.17 11.82
C GLY A 46 10.25 3.40 12.55
N THR A 47 10.04 4.53 11.85
CA THR A 47 9.46 5.74 12.47
C THR A 47 7.94 5.63 12.67
N MET A 48 7.26 4.72 11.98
CA MET A 48 5.83 4.46 12.15
C MET A 48 5.48 3.68 13.44
N ARG A 49 6.45 3.47 14.34
CA ARG A 49 6.24 2.95 15.70
C ARG A 49 5.41 1.66 15.78
N TYR A 50 5.55 0.75 14.80
CA TYR A 50 4.78 -0.49 14.79
C TYR A 50 5.20 -1.55 15.84
N ALA A 51 6.23 -1.24 16.64
CA ALA A 51 6.82 -2.17 17.60
C ALA A 51 5.88 -2.49 18.78
N ASP A 52 5.16 -1.49 19.30
CA ASP A 52 4.25 -1.65 20.43
C ASP A 52 2.78 -1.51 20.01
N ARG A 53 1.92 -2.32 20.64
CA ARG A 53 0.49 -2.38 20.32
C ARG A 53 -0.23 -1.03 20.40
N PRO A 54 -0.07 -0.20 21.45
CA PRO A 54 -0.78 1.08 21.51
C PRO A 54 -0.30 2.08 20.45
N SER A 55 1.00 2.18 20.19
CA SER A 55 1.51 3.07 19.12
C SER A 55 1.09 2.59 17.73
N ARG A 56 0.99 1.28 17.50
CA ARG A 56 0.43 0.73 16.25
C ARG A 56 -0.99 1.20 16.00
N GLU A 57 -1.84 1.12 17.01
CA GLU A 57 -3.25 1.50 16.90
C GLU A 57 -3.34 3.00 16.60
N GLU A 58 -2.57 3.84 17.30
CA GLU A 58 -2.49 5.28 17.07
C GLU A 58 -2.00 5.63 15.66
N THR A 59 -0.90 5.04 15.20
CA THR A 59 -0.39 5.26 13.84
C THR A 59 -1.37 4.77 12.78
N ALA A 60 -1.98 3.60 12.97
CA ALA A 60 -2.98 3.08 12.03
C ALA A 60 -4.19 4.02 11.91
N PHE A 61 -4.68 4.56 13.03
CA PHE A 61 -5.75 5.56 13.01
C PHE A 61 -5.32 6.85 12.31
N ALA A 62 -4.09 7.33 12.53
CA ALA A 62 -3.58 8.54 11.91
C ALA A 62 -3.36 8.41 10.39
N THR A 63 -2.98 7.22 9.92
CA THR A 63 -2.70 6.95 8.49
C THR A 63 -3.92 6.45 7.72
N MET A 64 -5.02 6.11 8.41
CA MET A 64 -6.24 5.66 7.76
C MET A 64 -6.89 6.80 6.98
N GLU A 65 -7.10 6.56 5.68
CA GLU A 65 -7.88 7.49 4.86
C GLU A 65 -9.32 7.54 5.40
N PRO A 66 -9.88 8.74 5.65
CA PRO A 66 -11.23 8.85 6.19
C PRO A 66 -12.23 8.26 5.19
N MET A 67 -12.89 7.18 5.59
CA MET A 67 -13.85 6.51 4.73
C MET A 67 -15.03 7.44 4.45
N PRO A 68 -15.41 7.62 3.17
CA PRO A 68 -16.58 8.42 2.85
C PRO A 68 -17.83 7.85 3.52
N GLY A 69 -18.66 8.76 4.08
CA GLY A 69 -19.85 8.36 4.85
C GLY A 69 -20.81 7.41 4.11
N HIS A 70 -20.88 7.50 2.78
CA HIS A 70 -21.70 6.62 1.97
C HIS A 70 -21.17 5.17 1.94
N SER A 71 -19.85 4.98 1.90
CA SER A 71 -19.20 3.66 1.89
C SER A 71 -19.29 2.95 3.25
N LEU A 72 -19.45 3.70 4.34
CA LEU A 72 -19.73 3.16 5.68
C LEU A 72 -21.12 2.52 5.76
N MET A 73 -22.09 3.05 5.02
CA MET A 73 -23.47 2.53 4.99
C MET A 73 -23.55 1.16 4.31
N ASP A 74 -22.68 0.90 3.34
CA ASP A 74 -22.62 -0.38 2.62
C ASP A 74 -22.03 -1.51 3.46
N ARG A 75 -21.19 -1.18 4.47
CA ARG A 75 -20.47 -2.16 5.30
C ARG A 75 -21.07 -2.36 6.69
N ALA A 76 -21.90 -1.43 7.16
CA ALA A 76 -22.51 -1.54 8.48
C ALA A 76 -23.63 -2.60 8.46
N PRO A 77 -23.65 -3.56 9.41
CA PRO A 77 -24.77 -4.47 9.57
C PRO A 77 -26.06 -3.68 9.77
N ARG A 78 -27.15 -4.10 9.11
CA ARG A 78 -28.45 -3.39 9.12
C ARG A 78 -28.94 -3.06 10.53
N GLU A 79 -28.60 -3.88 11.52
CA GLU A 79 -28.96 -3.70 12.92
C GLU A 79 -28.26 -2.50 13.57
N VAL A 80 -26.98 -2.25 13.24
CA VAL A 80 -26.21 -1.10 13.74
C VAL A 80 -26.75 0.22 13.15
N LEU A 81 -27.16 0.19 11.88
CA LEU A 81 -27.80 1.34 11.23
C LEU A 81 -29.17 1.66 11.84
N ARG A 82 -29.98 0.64 12.13
CA ARG A 82 -31.27 0.81 12.82
C ARG A 82 -31.09 1.39 14.22
N LEU A 83 -30.10 0.91 14.97
CA LEU A 83 -29.81 1.42 16.31
C LEU A 83 -29.38 2.90 16.28
N ARG A 84 -28.49 3.28 15.35
CA ARG A 84 -28.07 4.67 15.17
C ARG A 84 -29.23 5.58 14.76
N ALA A 85 -30.08 5.15 13.83
CA ALA A 85 -31.26 5.91 13.43
C ALA A 85 -32.25 6.09 14.59
N ALA A 86 -32.47 5.04 15.39
CA ALA A 86 -33.32 5.10 16.58
C ALA A 86 -32.78 6.07 17.63
N LEU A 87 -31.47 6.03 17.92
CA LEU A 87 -30.83 6.95 18.87
C LEU A 87 -30.91 8.41 18.39
N PHE A 88 -30.72 8.66 17.10
CA PHE A 88 -30.87 9.99 16.52
C PHE A 88 -32.31 10.53 16.66
N LEU A 89 -33.32 9.69 16.36
CA LEU A 89 -34.73 10.09 16.48
C LEU A 89 -35.13 10.36 17.95
N ILE A 90 -34.62 9.58 18.89
CA ILE A 90 -34.84 9.80 20.33
C ILE A 90 -34.22 11.14 20.75
N SER A 91 -32.98 11.41 20.35
CA SER A 91 -32.30 12.68 20.63
C SER A 91 -33.07 13.87 20.06
N CYS A 92 -33.56 13.78 18.80
CA CYS A 92 -34.40 14.82 18.22
C CYS A 92 -35.74 15.00 18.97
N HIS A 93 -36.34 13.91 19.45
CA HIS A 93 -37.59 13.97 20.20
C HIS A 93 -37.41 14.62 21.57
N GLU A 94 -36.33 14.29 22.28
CA GLU A 94 -35.96 14.89 23.56
C GLU A 94 -35.65 16.39 23.40
N HIS A 95 -34.93 16.75 22.34
CA HIS A 95 -34.61 18.16 22.06
C HIS A 95 -35.83 19.00 21.68
N ARG A 96 -36.92 18.37 21.22
CA ARG A 96 -38.18 19.04 20.89
C ARG A 96 -39.13 19.16 22.09
N ARG A 97 -38.87 18.41 23.17
CA ARG A 97 -39.65 18.42 24.42
C ARG A 97 -39.08 19.38 25.48
N ASN A 98 -37.81 19.73 25.36
CA ASN A 98 -37.16 20.82 26.10
C ASN A 98 -37.35 22.15 25.36
#